data_AF-A0A223E2C9-F1
#
_entry.id   AF-A0A223E2C9-F1
#
_cell.length_a   1.000
_cell.length_b   1.000
_cell.length_c   1.000
_cell.angle_alpha   90.00
_cell.angle_beta   90.00
_cell.angle_gamma   90.00
#
_symmetry.space_group_name_H-M   'P 1'
#
loop_
_entity.id
_entity.type
_entity.pdbx_description
1 polymer ?
#
loop_
_entity_poly.entity_id
_entity_poly.type
_entity_poly.pdbx_seq_one_letter_code
_entity_poly.pdbx_strand_id
1 'polypeptide(L)'
;MLLRKYMSKIGIGSATVDLVLDKETYSPGEKVTGTLYIKGGTIPQKIKQLQCDLMKINNQADQQSIASITLFAPDIIDPADCAKIPFEFVLPNLPATTDSLTYRFKTTLVFEEGIDSLDHDTIQILKNKPSGGENDEKIMEKNSVHL
;
A
#
# COMPACT_ATOMS: atom_id res chain seq x y z
N MET A 1 5.38 15.27 33.97
CA MET A 1 5.62 15.96 32.69
C MET A 1 4.30 16.18 31.96
N LEU A 2 3.65 17.33 32.15
CA LEU A 2 2.37 17.65 31.48
C LEU A 2 2.60 18.15 30.04
N LEU A 3 3.63 18.97 29.82
CA LEU A 3 3.90 19.62 28.53
C LEU A 3 4.06 18.61 27.37
N ARG A 4 4.83 17.53 27.58
CA ARG A 4 5.04 16.48 26.56
C ARG A 4 3.75 15.75 26.19
N LYS A 5 2.86 15.50 27.17
CA LYS A 5 1.54 14.89 26.95
C LYS A 5 0.60 15.79 26.15
N TYR A 6 0.71 17.11 26.30
CA TYR A 6 -0.06 18.05 25.48
C TYR A 6 0.51 18.19 24.07
N MET A 7 1.84 18.16 23.90
CA MET A 7 2.49 18.24 22.59
C MET A 7 2.18 17.03 21.71
N SER A 8 2.20 15.81 22.26
CA SER A 8 1.84 14.60 21.50
C SER A 8 0.37 14.57 21.10
N LYS A 9 -0.53 15.15 21.91
CA LYS A 9 -1.94 15.33 21.53
C LYS A 9 -2.16 16.26 20.34
N ILE A 10 -1.15 17.07 19.99
CA ILE A 10 -1.15 17.97 18.82
C ILE A 10 -0.26 17.37 17.70
N GLY A 11 0.24 16.14 17.86
CA GLY A 11 1.01 15.41 16.85
C GLY A 11 2.53 15.62 16.92
N ILE A 12 3.02 16.51 17.79
CA ILE A 12 4.46 16.76 17.95
C ILE A 12 5.04 15.65 18.82
N GLY A 13 5.86 14.80 18.20
CA GLY A 13 6.50 13.67 18.89
C GLY A 13 5.53 12.52 19.19
N SER A 14 4.49 12.34 18.37
CA SER A 14 3.67 11.13 18.36
C SER A 14 4.42 9.96 17.73
N ALA A 15 4.03 8.74 18.09
CA ALA A 15 4.48 7.54 17.41
C ALA A 15 4.12 7.59 15.92
N THR A 16 5.01 7.07 15.08
CA THR A 16 4.87 7.12 13.62
C THR A 16 4.79 5.71 13.04
N VAL A 17 4.09 5.57 11.92
CA VAL A 17 4.09 4.36 11.10
C VAL A 17 4.73 4.63 9.74
N ASP A 18 5.37 3.62 9.17
CA ASP A 18 6.05 3.65 7.86
C ASP A 18 5.97 2.25 7.23
N LEU A 19 5.34 2.12 6.08
CA LEU A 19 5.23 0.88 5.31
C LEU A 19 6.33 0.85 4.26
N VAL A 20 7.30 -0.04 4.41
CA VAL A 20 8.33 -0.26 3.39
C VAL A 20 7.97 -1.47 2.56
N LEU A 21 7.55 -1.24 1.32
CA LEU A 21 7.27 -2.28 0.35
C LEU A 21 8.56 -2.88 -0.23
N ASP A 22 8.57 -4.17 -0.54
CA ASP A 22 9.74 -4.83 -1.14
C ASP A 22 9.99 -4.36 -2.58
N LYS A 23 8.95 -3.85 -3.25
CA LYS A 23 8.99 -3.22 -4.57
C LYS A 23 7.79 -2.30 -4.79
N GLU A 24 7.83 -1.52 -5.87
CA GLU A 24 6.78 -0.54 -6.18
C GLU A 24 5.93 -0.90 -7.40
N THR A 25 6.30 -1.94 -8.16
CA THR A 25 5.61 -2.34 -9.40
C THR A 25 5.08 -3.77 -9.32
N TYR A 26 3.80 -3.93 -9.64
CA TYR A 26 3.05 -5.17 -9.46
C TYR A 26 2.16 -5.49 -10.65
N SER A 27 1.86 -6.77 -10.84
CA SER A 27 0.82 -7.24 -11.76
C SER A 27 -0.55 -7.30 -11.05
N PRO A 28 -1.66 -7.21 -11.78
CA PRO A 28 -2.99 -7.47 -11.20
C PRO A 28 -3.04 -8.87 -10.55
N GLY A 29 -3.65 -9.00 -9.38
CA GLY A 29 -3.69 -10.27 -8.65
C GLY A 29 -2.40 -10.62 -7.88
N GLU A 30 -1.33 -9.86 -8.04
CA GLU A 30 -0.04 -10.16 -7.40
C GLU A 30 -0.07 -9.91 -5.88
N LYS A 31 0.72 -10.69 -5.15
CA LYS A 31 0.94 -10.47 -3.71
C LYS A 31 1.96 -9.35 -3.50
N VAL A 32 1.54 -8.32 -2.78
CA VAL A 32 2.36 -7.24 -2.24
C VAL A 32 2.93 -7.70 -0.90
N THR A 33 4.24 -7.51 -0.72
CA THR A 33 4.95 -7.82 0.52
C THR A 33 5.76 -6.62 0.97
N GLY A 34 5.99 -6.52 2.27
CA GLY A 34 6.78 -5.46 2.87
C GLY A 34 6.87 -5.58 4.38
N THR A 35 7.31 -4.50 5.02
CA THR A 35 7.40 -4.40 6.48
C THR A 35 6.87 -3.06 6.96
N LEU A 36 5.96 -3.10 7.93
CA LEU A 36 5.50 -1.93 8.66
C LEU A 36 6.42 -1.68 9.86
N TYR A 37 6.92 -0.45 9.96
CA TYR A 37 7.73 0.04 11.06
C TYR A 37 6.91 1.00 11.89
N ILE A 38 6.68 0.66 13.16
CA ILE A 38 6.06 1.56 14.13
C ILE A 38 7.16 2.05 15.07
N LYS A 39 7.38 3.37 15.12
CA LYS A 39 8.36 3.99 16.00
C LYS A 39 7.64 4.74 17.12
N GLY A 40 8.03 4.47 18.36
CA GLY A 40 7.48 5.14 19.54
C GLY A 40 7.73 6.64 19.55
N GLY A 41 6.77 7.38 20.10
CA GLY A 41 6.84 8.83 20.25
C GLY A 41 7.63 9.27 21.49
N THR A 42 7.28 10.45 22.00
CA THR A 42 7.89 11.06 23.20
C THR A 42 7.24 10.60 24.51
N ILE A 43 6.07 9.97 24.43
CA ILE A 43 5.34 9.37 25.55
C ILE A 43 4.77 8.01 25.12
N PRO A 44 4.46 7.10 26.06
CA PRO A 44 3.73 5.88 25.74
C PRO A 44 2.37 6.19 25.11
N GLN A 45 2.00 5.48 24.04
CA GLN A 45 0.73 5.64 23.36
C GLN A 45 0.04 4.29 23.17
N LYS A 46 -1.26 4.25 23.47
CA LYS A 46 -2.11 3.09 23.22
C LYS A 46 -2.58 3.08 21.77
N ILE A 47 -2.30 1.99 21.08
CA ILE A 47 -2.72 1.77 19.69
C ILE A 47 -4.08 1.08 19.74
N LYS A 48 -5.06 1.71 19.09
CA LYS A 48 -6.41 1.16 18.95
C LYS A 48 -6.50 0.24 17.73
N GLN A 49 -5.86 0.65 16.63
CA GLN A 49 -5.95 -0.07 15.36
C GLN A 49 -4.78 0.28 14.44
N LEU A 50 -4.27 -0.70 13.71
CA LEU A 50 -3.42 -0.49 12.54
C LEU A 50 -4.18 -0.94 11.31
N GLN A 51 -4.46 -0.01 10.41
CA GLN A 51 -5.22 -0.26 9.18
C GLN A 51 -4.38 0.13 7.96
N CYS A 52 -4.49 -0.65 6.89
CA CYS A 52 -3.91 -0.32 5.59
C CYS A 52 -4.99 -0.40 4.53
N ASP A 53 -5.20 0.72 3.83
CA ASP A 53 -6.19 0.87 2.77
C ASP A 53 -5.49 0.96 1.42
N LEU A 54 -5.93 0.17 0.45
CA LEU A 54 -5.56 0.38 -0.95
C LEU A 54 -6.49 1.44 -1.53
N MET A 55 -5.90 2.58 -1.89
CA MET A 55 -6.59 3.73 -2.44
C MET A 55 -6.40 3.78 -3.95
N LYS A 56 -7.50 4.02 -4.67
CA LYS A 56 -7.53 4.38 -6.09
C LYS A 56 -7.71 5.89 -6.22
N ILE A 57 -6.89 6.53 -7.04
CA ILE A 57 -6.92 7.98 -7.26
C ILE A 57 -7.06 8.27 -8.75
N ASN A 58 -8.05 9.09 -9.12
CA ASN A 58 -8.24 9.51 -10.50
C ASN A 58 -7.62 10.89 -10.80
N ASN A 59 -7.67 11.32 -12.06
CA ASN A 59 -7.20 12.62 -12.52
C ASN A 59 -7.90 13.84 -11.88
N GLN A 60 -9.07 13.66 -11.27
CA GLN A 60 -9.77 14.70 -10.52
C GLN A 60 -9.34 14.74 -9.04
N ALA A 61 -8.31 13.98 -8.67
CA ALA A 61 -7.85 13.78 -7.30
C ALA A 61 -8.90 13.18 -6.36
N ASP A 62 -9.95 12.57 -6.92
CA ASP A 62 -10.92 11.80 -6.14
C ASP A 62 -10.26 10.52 -5.64
N GLN A 63 -10.44 10.22 -4.35
CA GLN A 63 -9.80 9.09 -3.67
C GLN A 63 -10.84 8.11 -3.18
N GLN A 64 -10.74 6.87 -3.64
CA GLN A 64 -11.62 5.79 -3.26
C GLN A 64 -10.83 4.67 -2.60
N SER A 65 -11.21 4.25 -1.38
CA SER A 65 -10.72 2.99 -0.82
C SER A 65 -11.36 1.84 -1.56
N ILE A 66 -10.54 0.96 -2.16
CA ILE A 66 -11.00 -0.19 -2.95
C ILE A 66 -10.75 -1.52 -2.22
N ALA A 67 -9.92 -1.51 -1.19
CA ALA A 67 -9.72 -2.63 -0.27
C ALA A 67 -9.09 -2.13 1.03
N SER A 68 -9.37 -2.83 2.13
CA SER A 68 -8.89 -2.47 3.46
C SER A 68 -8.52 -3.73 4.24
N ILE A 69 -7.41 -3.69 4.96
CA ILE A 69 -7.04 -4.73 5.92
C ILE A 69 -6.68 -4.11 7.28
N THR A 70 -6.99 -4.84 8.35
CA THR A 70 -6.54 -4.52 9.71
C THR A 70 -5.42 -5.48 10.08
N LEU A 71 -4.33 -4.92 10.62
CA LEU A 71 -3.13 -5.65 10.96
C LEU A 71 -2.96 -5.67 12.48
N PHE A 72 -2.32 -6.72 12.98
CA PHE A 72 -2.01 -6.83 14.40
C PHE A 72 -0.86 -5.89 14.75
N ALA A 73 -1.07 -5.04 15.75
CA ALA A 73 -0.05 -4.15 16.32
C ALA A 73 0.01 -4.36 17.84
N PRO A 74 1.12 -3.98 18.50
CA PRO A 74 1.17 -3.96 19.96
C PRO A 74 0.10 -3.04 20.55
N ASP A 75 -0.49 -3.40 21.69
CA ASP A 75 -1.51 -2.58 22.37
C ASP A 75 -0.95 -1.22 22.81
N ILE A 76 0.34 -1.17 23.16
CA ILE A 76 1.05 0.02 23.61
C ILE A 76 2.38 0.08 22.88
N ILE A 77 2.76 1.27 22.42
CA ILE A 77 4.12 1.57 21.94
C ILE A 77 4.77 2.57 22.92
N ASP A 78 5.89 2.16 23.51
CA ASP A 78 6.66 2.99 24.44
C ASP A 78 7.63 3.92 23.70
N PRO A 79 8.09 5.01 24.34
CA PRO A 79 9.13 5.86 23.78
C PRO A 79 10.40 5.07 23.48
N ALA A 80 11.03 5.35 22.32
CA ALA A 80 12.22 4.67 21.80
C ALA A 80 12.03 3.21 21.33
N ASP A 81 10.84 2.62 21.49
CA ASP A 81 10.56 1.30 20.93
C ASP A 81 10.34 1.36 19.41
N CYS A 82 10.63 0.23 18.76
CA CYS A 82 10.39 0.02 17.35
C CYS A 82 9.78 -1.37 17.14
N ALA A 83 8.54 -1.41 16.64
CA ALA A 83 7.89 -2.65 16.25
C ALA A 83 7.98 -2.85 14.74
N LYS A 84 8.18 -4.11 14.32
CA LYS A 84 8.20 -4.52 12.91
C LYS A 84 7.10 -5.53 12.68
N ILE A 85 6.21 -5.24 11.73
CA ILE A 85 5.07 -6.10 11.40
C ILE A 85 5.20 -6.48 9.92
N PRO A 86 5.31 -7.78 9.59
CA PRO A 86 5.28 -8.23 8.21
C PRO A 86 3.97 -7.79 7.54
N PHE A 87 4.07 -7.26 6.33
CA PHE A 87 2.94 -6.84 5.53
C PHE A 87 2.75 -7.79 4.36
N GLU A 88 1.54 -8.33 4.21
CA GLU A 88 1.14 -9.11 3.04
C GLU A 88 -0.26 -8.69 2.60
N PHE A 89 -0.42 -8.42 1.31
CA PHE A 89 -1.69 -8.03 0.71
C PHE A 89 -1.81 -8.58 -0.71
N VAL A 90 -2.93 -9.24 -1.04
CA VAL A 90 -3.17 -9.72 -2.41
C VAL A 90 -3.94 -8.66 -3.18
N LEU A 91 -3.35 -8.14 -4.26
CA LEU A 91 -4.02 -7.14 -5.09
C LEU A 91 -5.28 -7.74 -5.74
N PRO A 92 -6.41 -7.02 -5.76
CA PRO A 92 -7.53 -7.41 -6.61
C PRO A 92 -7.14 -7.27 -8.10
N ASN A 93 -8.02 -7.72 -8.98
CA ASN A 93 -7.82 -7.51 -10.41
C ASN A 93 -8.02 -6.03 -10.76
N LEU A 94 -6.92 -5.28 -10.84
CA LEU A 94 -6.90 -3.83 -11.04
C LEU A 94 -6.50 -3.46 -12.47
N PRO A 95 -7.09 -2.40 -13.04
CA PRO A 95 -6.55 -1.75 -14.22
C PRO A 95 -5.09 -1.30 -14.02
N ALA A 96 -4.36 -1.19 -15.12
CA ALA A 96 -3.01 -0.65 -15.11
C ALA A 96 -3.00 0.81 -14.63
N THR A 97 -1.92 1.19 -13.95
CA THR A 97 -1.64 2.59 -13.64
C THR A 97 -1.46 3.38 -14.93
N THR A 98 -2.04 4.59 -14.96
CA THR A 98 -1.93 5.56 -16.06
C THR A 98 -1.79 6.97 -15.48
N ASP A 99 -1.56 7.95 -16.34
CA ASP A 99 -1.53 9.38 -15.93
C ASP A 99 -2.84 9.85 -15.27
N SER A 100 -3.95 9.17 -15.55
CA SER A 100 -5.28 9.49 -15.01
C SER A 100 -5.75 8.55 -13.91
N LEU A 101 -4.96 7.54 -13.56
CA LEU A 101 -5.33 6.50 -12.61
C LEU A 101 -4.10 5.98 -11.87
N THR A 102 -4.02 6.29 -10.58
CA THR A 102 -2.92 5.87 -9.70
C THR A 102 -3.43 5.12 -8.48
N TYR A 103 -2.53 4.38 -7.84
CA TYR A 103 -2.82 3.57 -6.67
C TYR A 103 -1.82 3.84 -5.57
N ARG A 104 -2.28 3.84 -4.32
CA ARG A 104 -1.40 3.93 -3.16
C ARG A 104 -1.95 3.13 -1.99
N PHE A 105 -1.08 2.60 -1.16
CA PHE A 105 -1.45 2.20 0.18
C PHE A 105 -1.52 3.45 1.07
N LYS A 106 -2.55 3.49 1.93
CA LYS A 106 -2.67 4.45 3.01
C LYS A 106 -2.66 3.67 4.31
N THR A 107 -1.59 3.78 5.05
CA THR A 107 -1.47 3.17 6.38
C THR A 107 -1.92 4.18 7.43
N THR A 108 -2.80 3.75 8.33
CA THR A 108 -3.32 4.56 9.42
C THR A 108 -3.10 3.82 10.74
N LEU A 109 -2.31 4.42 11.62
CA LEU A 109 -2.11 3.96 12.99
C LEU A 109 -2.99 4.81 13.91
N VAL A 110 -4.10 4.23 14.35
CA VAL A 110 -5.12 4.87 15.17
C VAL A 110 -4.77 4.72 16.64
N PHE A 111 -4.78 5.82 17.39
CA PHE A 111 -4.55 5.81 18.83
C PHE A 111 -5.86 5.90 19.61
N GLU A 112 -5.89 5.43 20.86
CA GLU A 112 -7.04 5.68 21.75
C GLU A 112 -7.22 7.17 22.05
N GLU A 113 -6.11 7.89 22.21
CA GLU A 113 -6.07 9.33 22.42
C GLU A 113 -4.96 9.96 21.59
N GLY A 114 -5.21 11.16 21.06
CA GLY A 114 -4.22 11.95 20.33
C GLY A 114 -4.53 12.03 18.84
N ILE A 115 -3.49 12.27 18.04
CA ILE A 115 -3.57 12.37 16.59
C ILE A 115 -3.02 11.09 15.98
N ASP A 116 -3.80 10.48 15.10
CA ASP A 116 -3.44 9.28 14.34
C ASP A 116 -2.21 9.54 13.45
N SER A 117 -1.38 8.51 13.29
CA SER A 117 -0.26 8.57 12.35
C SER A 117 -0.68 8.02 11.00
N LEU A 118 -0.27 8.70 9.93
CA LEU A 118 -0.62 8.37 8.56
C LEU A 118 0.65 8.20 7.72
N ASP A 119 0.59 7.25 6.81
CA ASP A 119 1.66 6.97 5.85
C ASP A 119 1.06 6.57 4.49
N HIS A 120 1.81 6.83 3.41
CA HIS A 120 1.33 6.68 2.04
C HIS A 120 2.40 6.15 1.06
N ASP A 121 2.16 4.98 0.48
CA ASP A 121 3.07 4.34 -0.47
C ASP A 121 2.42 4.20 -1.84
N THR A 122 2.98 4.85 -2.85
CA THR A 122 2.46 4.75 -4.22
C THR A 122 2.94 3.45 -4.87
N ILE A 123 2.04 2.78 -5.58
CA ILE A 123 2.38 1.58 -6.36
C ILE A 123 1.98 1.75 -7.83
N GLN A 124 2.67 1.02 -8.70
CA GLN A 124 2.36 0.92 -10.12
C GLN A 124 1.80 -0.47 -10.45
N ILE A 125 0.64 -0.48 -11.10
CA ILE A 125 0.03 -1.70 -11.64
C ILE A 125 0.37 -1.80 -13.11
N LEU A 126 0.98 -2.92 -13.51
CA LEU A 126 1.32 -3.20 -14.89
C LEU A 126 0.07 -3.50 -15.73
N LYS A 127 0.16 -3.20 -17.03
CA LYS A 127 -0.83 -3.71 -17.99
C LYS A 127 -0.82 -5.23 -17.97
N ASN A 128 -2.00 -5.82 -17.79
CA ASN A 128 -2.14 -7.25 -17.96
C ASN A 128 -1.66 -7.59 -19.38
N LYS A 129 -0.69 -8.49 -19.52
CA LYS A 129 -0.29 -8.94 -20.86
C LYS A 129 -1.55 -9.56 -21.47
N PRO A 130 -1.97 -9.17 -22.69
CA PRO A 130 -2.98 -9.95 -23.38
C PRO A 130 -2.43 -11.37 -23.45
N SER A 131 -3.17 -12.32 -22.87
CA SER A 131 -2.94 -13.73 -23.07
C SER A 131 -2.97 -13.96 -24.59
N GLY A 132 -1.79 -14.04 -25.20
CA GLY A 132 -1.65 -14.28 -26.62
C GLY A 132 -2.24 -15.65 -26.93
N GLY A 133 -3.46 -15.66 -27.46
CA GLY A 133 -3.91 -16.73 -28.32
C GLY A 133 -3.11 -16.60 -29.62
N GLU A 134 -2.05 -17.39 -29.73
CA GLU A 134 -1.38 -17.62 -31.01
C GLU A 134 -2.10 -18.82 -31.65
N ASN A 135 -3.19 -18.54 -32.36
CA ASN A 135 -3.75 -19.42 -33.38
C ASN A 135 -4.24 -18.55 -34.55
N ASP A 136 -3.61 -18.80 -35.69
CA ASP A 136 -4.11 -18.71 -37.07
C ASP A 136 -4.24 -17.31 -37.72
N GLU A 137 -3.32 -16.98 -38.64
CA GLU A 137 -3.50 -17.21 -40.09
C GLU A 137 -2.44 -16.45 -40.92
N LYS A 138 -1.63 -17.20 -41.68
CA LYS A 138 -1.27 -16.79 -43.05
C LYS A 138 -0.99 -18.00 -43.93
N ILE A 139 -2.07 -18.61 -44.42
CA ILE A 139 -2.07 -19.19 -45.76
C ILE A 139 -1.88 -18.03 -46.74
N MET A 140 -1.00 -18.21 -47.72
CA MET A 140 -1.09 -17.76 -49.12
C MET A 140 0.31 -17.83 -49.75
N GLU A 141 0.55 -18.95 -50.44
CA GLU A 141 0.97 -18.97 -51.85
C GLU A 141 2.35 -18.40 -52.23
N LYS A 142 3.30 -19.31 -52.51
CA LYS A 142 4.09 -19.38 -53.76
C LYS A 142 5.10 -20.54 -53.68
N ASN A 143 4.85 -21.59 -54.48
CA ASN A 143 5.81 -22.09 -55.47
C ASN A 143 5.25 -23.33 -56.17
N SER A 144 4.52 -23.08 -57.25
CA SER A 144 4.56 -23.97 -58.39
C SER A 144 5.95 -23.91 -59.05
N VAL A 145 6.36 -25.07 -59.57
CA VAL A 145 7.36 -25.33 -60.62
C VAL A 145 8.83 -25.47 -60.20
N HIS A 146 9.31 -26.71 -60.07
CA HIS A 146 10.25 -27.29 -61.06
C HIS A 146 10.41 -28.82 -60.90
N LEU A 147 10.11 -29.52 -62.02
CA LEU A 147 10.44 -30.89 -62.46
C LEU A 147 9.94 -32.10 -61.64
#